data_AF-A0A5B0D749-F1
#
_entry.id   AF-A0A5B0D749-F1
#
_cell.length_a   1.000
_cell.length_b   1.000
_cell.length_c   1.000
_cell.angle_alpha   90.00
_cell.angle_beta   90.00
_cell.angle_gamma   90.00
#
_symmetry.space_group_name_H-M   'P 1'
#
loop_
_entity.id
_entity.type
_entity.pdbx_description
1 polymer ?
#
loop_
_entity_poly.entity_id
_entity_poly.type
_entity_poly.pdbx_seq_one_letter_code
_entity_poly.pdbx_strand_id
1 'polypeptide(L)'
;MNSMMVVLFPLICVTVIVAGVFVVRYRERLWLDARDRQRKIFGRHAAGAFERLQRSFWIGFVGVVAIVAGVGLLVRYVTVVLS
;
A
#
# COMPACT_ATOMS: atom_id res chain seq x y z
N MET A 1 22.44 6.05 -19.10
CA MET A 1 21.07 6.20 -18.54
C MET A 1 20.53 7.56 -18.96
N ASN A 2 19.32 7.64 -19.53
CA ASN A 2 18.70 8.93 -19.85
C ASN A 2 18.51 9.73 -18.55
N SER A 3 18.96 10.99 -18.51
CA SER A 3 18.84 11.88 -17.35
C SER A 3 17.40 11.95 -16.80
N MET A 4 16.42 11.77 -17.68
CA MET A 4 15.00 11.71 -17.35
C MET A 4 14.63 10.49 -16.48
N MET A 5 15.22 9.31 -16.72
CA MET A 5 14.98 8.11 -15.91
C MET A 5 15.60 8.23 -14.51
N VAL A 6 16.67 9.02 -14.37
CA VAL A 6 17.36 9.25 -13.09
C VAL A 6 16.49 10.03 -12.11
N VAL A 7 15.61 10.89 -12.63
CA VAL A 7 14.72 11.72 -11.82
C VAL A 7 13.36 11.05 -11.62
N LEU A 8 12.81 10.40 -12.65
CA LEU A 8 11.49 9.77 -12.58
C LEU A 8 11.44 8.59 -11.61
N PHE A 9 12.48 7.76 -11.58
CA PHE A 9 12.51 6.55 -10.76
C PHE A 9 12.39 6.83 -9.24
N PRO A 10 13.22 7.71 -8.63
CA PRO A 10 13.07 8.04 -7.22
C PRO A 10 11.75 8.74 -6.91
N LEU A 11 11.23 9.58 -7.81
CA LEU A 11 9.91 10.20 -7.67
C LEU A 11 8.79 9.17 -7.54
N ILE A 12 8.82 8.12 -8.38
CA ILE A 12 7.87 7.00 -8.33
C ILE A 12 8.02 6.23 -7.02
N CYS A 13 9.24 5.92 -6.60
CA CYS A 13 9.49 5.22 -5.34
C CYS A 13 8.95 6.01 -4.13
N VAL A 14 9.19 7.32 -4.09
CA VAL A 14 8.67 8.19 -3.01
C VAL A 14 7.15 8.21 -3.03
N THR A 15 6.51 8.33 -4.20
CA THR A 15 5.03 8.30 -4.29
C THR A 15 4.46 6.96 -3.82
N VAL A 16 5.10 5.83 -4.16
CA VAL A 16 4.69 4.50 -3.68
C VAL A 16 4.81 4.38 -2.16
N ILE A 17 5.90 4.88 -1.57
CA ILE A 17 6.09 4.89 -0.11
C ILE A 17 5.02 5.75 0.56
N VAL A 18 4.80 6.97 0.07
CA VAL A 18 3.77 7.88 0.61
C VAL A 18 2.38 7.26 0.50
N ALA A 19 2.05 6.65 -0.64
CA ALA A 19 0.79 5.94 -0.83
C ALA A 19 0.65 4.75 0.14
N GLY A 20 1.72 3.96 0.33
CA GLY A 20 1.76 2.88 1.31
C GLY A 20 1.52 3.36 2.74
N VAL A 21 2.16 4.46 3.16
CA VAL A 21 1.95 5.09 4.46
C VAL A 21 0.50 5.57 4.60
N PHE A 22 -0.06 6.16 3.54
CA PHE A 22 -1.46 6.59 3.52
C PHE A 22 -2.41 5.40 3.70
N VAL A 23 -2.17 4.29 3.00
CA VAL A 23 -2.96 3.06 3.15
C VAL A 23 -2.87 2.52 4.58
N VAL A 24 -1.69 2.50 5.19
CA VAL A 24 -1.53 2.06 6.59
C VAL A 24 -2.25 3.00 7.55
N ARG A 25 -2.11 4.32 7.35
CA ARG A 25 -2.67 5.35 8.23
C ARG A 25 -4.20 5.41 8.18
N TYR A 26 -4.77 5.24 6.98
CA TYR A 26 -6.20 5.31 6.72
C TYR A 26 -6.85 3.93 6.57
N ARG A 27 -6.15 2.85 6.96
CA ARG A 27 -6.62 1.46 6.84
C ARG A 27 -8.03 1.24 7.37
N GLU A 28 -8.37 1.87 8.50
CA GLU A 28 -9.71 1.76 9.10
C GLU A 28 -10.79 2.45 8.25
N ARG A 29 -10.49 3.63 7.68
CA ARG A 29 -11.44 4.34 6.81
C ARG A 29 -11.64 3.62 5.49
N LEU A 30 -10.55 3.16 4.87
CA LEU A 30 -10.58 2.36 3.64
C LEU A 30 -11.37 1.07 3.84
N TRP A 31 -11.21 0.44 5.01
CA TRP A 31 -11.95 -0.75 5.37
C TRP A 31 -13.44 -0.48 5.58
N LEU A 32 -13.82 0.62 6.24
CA LEU A 32 -15.21 1.03 6.39
C LEU A 32 -15.89 1.29 5.04
N ASP A 33 -15.24 2.04 4.15
CA ASP A 33 -15.75 2.32 2.80
C ASP A 33 -15.89 1.03 1.95
N ALA A 34 -14.87 0.17 1.98
CA ALA A 34 -14.90 -1.11 1.26
C ALA A 34 -16.01 -2.02 1.80
N ARG A 35 -16.22 -2.03 3.11
CA ARG A 35 -17.28 -2.79 3.76
C ARG A 35 -18.66 -2.28 3.40
N ASP A 36 -18.88 -0.98 3.35
CA ASP A 36 -20.19 -0.43 2.98
C ASP A 36 -20.53 -0.75 1.52
N ARG A 37 -19.53 -0.71 0.63
CA ARG A 37 -19.67 -1.19 -0.76
C ARG A 37 -19.91 -2.70 -0.82
N GLN A 38 -19.19 -3.51 -0.05
CA GLN A 38 -19.38 -4.96 -0.05
C GLN A 38 -20.70 -5.41 0.58
N ARG A 39 -21.16 -4.74 1.65
CA ARG A 39 -22.50 -4.97 2.23
C ARG A 39 -23.62 -4.68 1.24
N LYS A 40 -23.40 -3.72 0.34
CA LYS A 40 -24.33 -3.39 -0.73
C LYS A 40 -24.40 -4.47 -1.82
N ILE A 41 -23.34 -5.27 -2.00
CA ILE A 41 -23.21 -6.25 -3.08
C ILE A 41 -23.45 -7.70 -2.59
N PHE A 42 -22.93 -8.09 -1.42
CA PHE A 42 -22.85 -9.50 -0.98
C PHE A 42 -23.83 -9.92 0.12
N GLY A 43 -24.67 -9.02 0.64
CA GLY A 43 -25.67 -9.36 1.66
C GLY A 43 -25.12 -9.46 3.09
N ARG A 44 -25.99 -9.20 4.08
CA ARG A 44 -25.62 -8.83 5.47
C ARG A 44 -25.06 -9.95 6.36
N HIS A 45 -25.12 -11.22 5.95
CA HIS A 45 -25.13 -12.34 6.91
C HIS A 45 -23.81 -13.14 7.07
N ALA A 46 -22.87 -13.09 6.14
CA ALA A 46 -21.83 -14.14 6.12
C ALA A 46 -20.60 -13.93 7.04
N ALA A 47 -20.31 -12.73 7.54
CA ALA A 47 -18.92 -12.43 7.91
C ALA A 47 -18.69 -11.37 9.01
N GLY A 48 -19.60 -11.29 9.99
CA GLY A 48 -19.75 -10.10 10.84
C GLY A 48 -18.59 -9.69 11.77
N ALA A 49 -17.77 -10.63 12.25
CA ALA A 49 -16.78 -10.38 13.31
C ALA A 49 -15.34 -10.78 12.94
N PHE A 50 -15.11 -11.97 12.40
CA PHE A 50 -13.76 -12.43 12.01
C PHE A 50 -13.22 -11.72 10.76
N GLU A 51 -14.09 -11.37 9.81
CA GLU A 51 -13.68 -10.73 8.56
C GLU A 51 -13.17 -9.28 8.76
N ARG A 52 -13.65 -8.61 9.82
CA ARG A 52 -13.20 -7.25 10.16
C ARG A 52 -11.74 -7.24 10.63
N LEU A 53 -11.40 -8.17 11.51
CA LEU A 53 -10.06 -8.24 12.10
C LEU A 53 -9.05 -8.73 11.07
N GLN A 54 -9.40 -9.79 10.34
CA GLN A 54 -8.52 -10.38 9.35
C GLN A 54 -8.25 -9.38 8.20
N ARG A 55 -9.26 -8.73 7.63
CA ARG A 55 -9.04 -7.80 6.51
C ARG A 55 -8.37 -6.48 6.89
N SER A 56 -8.64 -5.92 8.06
CA SER A 56 -7.93 -4.71 8.51
C SER A 56 -6.44 -4.98 8.74
N PHE A 57 -6.11 -6.18 9.25
CA PHE A 57 -4.74 -6.65 9.35
C PHE A 57 -4.10 -6.83 7.97
N TRP A 58 -4.79 -7.47 7.02
CA TRP A 58 -4.28 -7.64 5.65
C TRP A 58 -4.04 -6.32 4.93
N ILE A 59 -4.92 -5.32 5.06
CA ILE A 59 -4.75 -3.99 4.45
C ILE A 59 -3.52 -3.28 5.04
N GLY A 60 -3.35 -3.33 6.36
CA GLY A 60 -2.16 -2.82 7.03
C GLY A 60 -0.89 -3.55 6.59
N PHE A 61 -0.93 -4.88 6.50
CA PHE A 61 0.20 -5.71 6.08
C PHE A 61 0.62 -5.41 4.64
N VAL A 62 -0.33 -5.31 3.70
CA VAL A 62 -0.06 -4.93 2.32
C VAL A 62 0.61 -3.55 2.24
N GLY A 63 0.14 -2.59 3.03
CA GLY A 63 0.75 -1.26 3.12
C GLY A 63 2.20 -1.30 3.62
N VAL A 64 2.48 -2.09 4.67
CA VAL A 64 3.84 -2.28 5.19
C VAL A 64 4.75 -2.98 4.17
N VAL A 65 4.27 -4.03 3.51
CA VAL A 65 5.02 -4.73 2.45
C VAL A 65 5.34 -3.79 1.29
N ALA A 66 4.39 -2.95 0.88
CA ALA A 66 4.59 -1.95 -0.17
C ALA A 66 5.67 -0.92 0.23
N ILE A 67 5.67 -0.45 1.48
CA ILE A 67 6.70 0.47 2.00
C ILE A 67 8.07 -0.21 1.97
N VAL A 68 8.18 -1.43 2.50
CA VAL A 68 9.45 -2.19 2.56
C VAL A 68 10.00 -2.45 1.15
N ALA A 69 9.13 -2.87 0.22
CA ALA A 69 9.51 -3.09 -1.18
C ALA A 69 9.96 -1.78 -1.86
N GLY A 70 9.24 -0.68 -1.64
CA GLY A 70 9.58 0.63 -2.18
C GLY A 70 10.93 1.14 -1.68
N VAL A 71 11.20 1.01 -0.37
CA VAL A 71 12.49 1.37 0.23
C VAL A 71 13.61 0.47 -0.32
N GLY A 72 13.39 -0.84 -0.39
CA GLY A 72 14.39 -1.77 -0.91
C GLY A 72 14.76 -1.51 -2.37
N LEU A 73 13.78 -1.21 -3.23
CA LEU A 73 14.01 -0.83 -4.62
C LEU A 73 14.76 0.50 -4.73
N LEU A 74 14.42 1.49 -3.89
CA LEU A 74 15.11 2.78 -3.85
C LEU A 74 16.59 2.60 -3.46
N VAL A 75 16.87 1.82 -2.42
CA VAL A 75 18.25 1.54 -1.97
C VAL A 75 19.04 0.85 -3.08
N ARG A 76 18.50 -0.21 -3.69
CA ARG A 76 19.17 -0.93 -4.78
C ARG A 76 19.44 -0.01 -5.98
N TYR A 77 18.48 0.84 -6.33
CA TYR A 77 18.64 1.81 -7.39
C TYR A 77 19.79 2.77 -7.09
N VAL A 78 19.80 3.37 -5.90
CA VAL A 78 20.87 4.27 -5.45
C VAL A 78 22.24 3.59 -5.48
N THR A 79 22.34 2.34 -5.01
CA THR A 79 23.60 1.57 -5.07
C THR A 79 24.10 1.37 -6.49
N VAL A 80 23.23 1.01 -7.44
CA VAL A 80 23.59 0.78 -8.85
C VAL A 80 23.94 2.08 -9.58
N VAL A 81 23.31 3.20 -9.22
CA VAL A 81 23.63 4.50 -9.84
C VAL A 81 24.94 5.08 -9.33
N LEU A 82 25.28 4.83 -8.06
CA LEU A 82 26.51 5.34 -7.43
C LEU A 82 27.74 4.46 -7.69
N SER A 83 27.55 3.20 -8.12
CA SER A 83 28.61 2.27 -8.54
C SER A 83 28.96 2.43 -10.00
#